data_AF-A0A1V5HN14-F1
#
_entry.id   AF-A0A1V5HN14-F1
#
_cell.length_a   1.000
_cell.length_b   1.000
_cell.length_c   1.000
_cell.angle_alpha   90.00
_cell.angle_beta   90.00
_cell.angle_gamma   90.00
#
_symmetry.space_group_name_H-M   'P 1'
#
loop_
_entity.id
_entity.type
_entity.pdbx_description
1 polymer ?
#
loop_
_entity_poly.entity_id
_entity_poly.type
_entity_poly.pdbx_seq_one_letter_code
_entity_poly.pdbx_strand_id
1 'polypeptide(L)'
;MDKVVVKSKYKPQFHKKFYYFHMFRKGATVYFYLLAGAFALYLAIQNTLDDAATVTNLMISWSFAVLIFLMIPVFLFGRVFQIVKQIKKERGESLEILEFTKAKIVRIIEGQENKVVLGWENFESAYEMKDCFFFYIDKEHGLVIVKDDITEGGVELFRKLINQNFPKNKKGQPNFRKMYKEKSHD
;
A
#
# COMPACT_ATOMS: atom_id res chain seq x y z
N MET A 1 12.22 23.98 17.16
CA MET A 1 11.73 23.83 15.78
C MET A 1 11.06 22.48 15.70
N ASP A 2 9.79 22.39 15.30
CA ASP A 2 9.06 21.12 15.28
C ASP A 2 9.71 20.19 14.23
N LYS A 3 10.40 19.15 14.73
CA LYS A 3 11.12 18.15 13.94
C LYS A 3 10.76 16.76 14.46
N VAL A 4 10.54 15.82 13.55
CA VAL A 4 10.38 14.39 13.86
C VAL A 4 11.45 13.62 13.08
N VAL A 5 12.19 12.76 13.77
CA VAL A 5 13.22 11.91 13.17
C VAL A 5 12.87 10.45 13.37
N VAL A 6 12.85 9.71 12.26
CA VAL A 6 12.61 8.28 12.22
C VAL A 6 13.89 7.59 11.78
N LYS A 7 14.33 6.59 12.53
CA LYS A 7 15.48 5.76 12.18
C LYS A 7 15.02 4.31 12.12
N SER A 8 14.90 3.76 10.92
CA SER A 8 14.33 2.44 10.72
C SER A 8 15.21 1.56 9.85
N LYS A 9 15.33 0.29 10.24
CA LYS A 9 15.81 -0.77 9.36
C LYS A 9 14.65 -1.30 8.52
N TYR A 10 14.96 -1.90 7.37
CA TYR A 10 13.93 -2.46 6.52
C TYR A 10 13.18 -3.62 7.20
N LYS A 11 11.89 -3.44 7.46
CA LYS A 11 11.00 -4.45 8.05
C LYS A 11 9.98 -4.93 7.00
N PRO A 12 10.15 -6.13 6.41
CA PRO A 12 9.29 -6.63 5.31
C PRO A 12 7.81 -6.71 5.67
N GLN A 13 7.50 -6.99 6.94
CA GLN A 13 6.13 -7.15 7.42
C GLN A 13 5.27 -5.90 7.20
N PHE A 14 5.83 -4.71 7.42
CA PHE A 14 5.09 -3.45 7.26
C PHE A 14 4.91 -3.10 5.78
N HIS A 15 5.88 -3.41 4.93
CA HIS A 15 5.75 -3.25 3.48
C HIS A 15 4.71 -4.21 2.89
N LYS A 16 4.66 -5.47 3.34
CA LYS A 16 3.56 -6.38 2.96
C LYS A 16 2.20 -5.79 3.34
N LYS A 17 2.04 -5.30 4.58
CA LYS A 17 0.82 -4.62 5.02
C LYS A 17 0.47 -3.41 4.14
N PHE A 18 1.46 -2.58 3.82
CA PHE A 18 1.31 -1.41 2.94
C PHE A 18 0.81 -1.81 1.56
N TYR A 19 1.42 -2.81 0.92
CA TYR A 19 1.03 -3.22 -0.43
C TYR A 19 -0.33 -3.93 -0.46
N TYR A 20 -0.67 -4.75 0.53
CA TYR A 20 -2.02 -5.29 0.63
C TYR A 20 -3.06 -4.18 0.83
N PHE A 21 -2.78 -3.23 1.73
CA PHE A 21 -3.67 -2.09 1.95
C PHE A 21 -3.84 -1.26 0.67
N HIS A 22 -2.73 -0.96 -0.02
CA HIS A 22 -2.75 -0.26 -1.31
C HIS A 22 -3.59 -1.02 -2.34
N MET A 23 -3.35 -2.31 -2.48
CA MET A 23 -3.99 -3.17 -3.45
C MET A 23 -5.52 -3.22 -3.27
N PHE A 24 -6.02 -3.37 -2.05
CA PHE A 24 -7.46 -3.41 -1.80
C PHE A 24 -8.12 -2.03 -1.76
N ARG A 25 -7.41 -0.97 -1.36
CA ARG A 25 -8.03 0.35 -1.16
C ARG A 25 -7.89 1.29 -2.36
N LYS A 26 -6.78 1.21 -3.08
CA LYS A 26 -6.47 2.07 -4.24
C LYS A 26 -6.33 1.29 -5.56
N GLY A 27 -6.07 -0.01 -5.51
CA GLY A 27 -5.89 -0.84 -6.71
C GLY A 27 -7.20 -1.20 -7.41
N ALA A 28 -7.49 -0.57 -8.55
CA ALA A 28 -8.63 -0.97 -9.40
C ALA A 28 -8.45 -2.39 -10.00
N THR A 29 -7.20 -2.81 -10.19
CA THR A 29 -6.85 -4.07 -10.85
C THR A 29 -7.40 -5.30 -10.11
N VAL A 30 -7.46 -5.28 -8.77
CA VAL A 30 -8.01 -6.40 -7.99
C VAL A 30 -9.48 -6.60 -8.30
N TYR A 31 -10.25 -5.51 -8.29
CA TYR A 31 -11.68 -5.54 -8.57
C TYR A 31 -11.95 -5.97 -10.02
N PHE A 32 -11.09 -5.56 -10.95
CA PHE A 32 -11.15 -6.03 -12.34
C PHE A 32 -10.97 -7.55 -12.44
N TYR A 33 -9.95 -8.13 -11.77
CA TYR A 33 -9.75 -9.58 -11.78
C TYR A 33 -10.88 -10.35 -11.09
N LEU A 34 -11.42 -9.84 -9.97
CA LEU A 34 -12.57 -10.44 -9.31
C LEU A 34 -13.82 -10.41 -10.21
N LEU A 35 -14.06 -9.30 -10.90
CA LEU A 35 -15.16 -9.17 -11.85
C LEU A 35 -14.99 -10.10 -13.05
N ALA A 36 -13.78 -10.18 -13.61
CA ALA A 36 -13.45 -11.08 -14.70
C ALA A 36 -13.65 -12.56 -14.30
N GLY A 37 -13.26 -12.94 -13.09
CA GLY A 37 -13.51 -14.28 -12.54
C GLY A 37 -15.00 -14.58 -12.36
N ALA A 38 -15.76 -13.63 -11.82
CA ALA A 38 -17.21 -13.75 -11.70
C ALA A 38 -17.90 -13.87 -13.08
N PHE A 39 -17.45 -13.08 -14.05
CA PHE A 39 -17.98 -13.13 -15.41
C PHE A 39 -17.63 -14.44 -16.13
N ALA A 40 -16.41 -14.94 -15.98
CA ALA A 40 -16.02 -16.23 -16.54
C ALA A 40 -16.83 -17.39 -15.93
N LEU A 41 -17.07 -17.34 -14.61
CA LEU A 41 -17.92 -18.32 -13.94
C LEU A 41 -19.37 -18.24 -14.43
N TYR A 42 -19.90 -17.03 -14.57
CA TYR A 42 -21.23 -16.81 -15.11
C TYR A 42 -21.39 -17.41 -16.51
N LEU A 43 -20.43 -17.17 -17.41
CA LEU A 43 -20.45 -17.74 -18.76
C LEU A 43 -20.34 -19.26 -18.76
N ALA A 44 -19.50 -19.84 -17.89
CA ALA A 44 -19.39 -21.30 -17.75
C ALA A 44 -20.70 -21.92 -17.28
N ILE A 45 -21.39 -21.28 -16.33
CA ILE A 45 -22.72 -21.72 -15.87
C ILE A 45 -23.75 -21.59 -17.00
N GLN A 46 -23.80 -20.45 -17.70
CA GLN A 46 -24.73 -20.24 -18.82
C GLN A 46 -24.54 -21.28 -19.92
N ASN A 47 -23.29 -21.57 -20.31
CA ASN A 47 -23.01 -22.63 -21.28
C ASN A 47 -23.45 -24.01 -20.78
N THR A 48 -23.42 -24.26 -19.47
CA THR A 48 -23.88 -25.53 -18.87
C THR A 48 -25.40 -25.67 -18.89
N LEU A 49 -26.13 -24.55 -18.87
CA LEU A 49 -27.59 -24.52 -18.93
C LEU A 49 -28.14 -24.48 -20.36
N ASP A 50 -27.29 -24.26 -21.37
CA ASP A 50 -27.69 -24.22 -22.77
C ASP A 50 -27.73 -25.64 -23.36
N ASP A 51 -28.93 -26.09 -23.73
CA ASP A 51 -29.17 -27.40 -24.34
C ASP A 51 -28.44 -27.57 -25.69
N ALA A 52 -28.07 -26.48 -26.36
CA ALA A 52 -27.30 -26.50 -27.60
C ALA A 52 -25.78 -26.58 -27.39
N ALA A 53 -25.30 -26.52 -26.15
CA ALA A 53 -23.88 -26.52 -25.87
C ALA A 53 -23.23 -27.89 -26.12
N THR A 54 -22.19 -27.90 -26.96
CA THR A 54 -21.38 -29.09 -27.16
C THR A 54 -20.48 -29.36 -25.95
N VAL A 55 -20.09 -30.63 -25.75
CA VAL A 55 -19.13 -31.03 -24.71
C VAL A 55 -17.82 -30.22 -24.81
N THR A 56 -17.39 -29.90 -26.03
CA THR A 56 -16.21 -29.06 -26.28
C THR A 56 -16.38 -27.64 -25.71
N ASN A 57 -17.55 -27.01 -25.91
CA ASN A 57 -17.83 -25.68 -25.37
C ASN A 57 -17.83 -25.67 -23.84
N LEU A 58 -18.39 -26.71 -23.22
CA LEU A 58 -18.37 -26.89 -21.77
C LEU A 58 -16.93 -27.01 -21.25
N MET A 59 -16.11 -27.86 -21.87
CA MET A 59 -14.72 -28.03 -21.46
C MET A 59 -13.91 -26.73 -21.58
N ILE A 60 -14.07 -25.98 -22.67
CA ILE A 60 -13.36 -24.71 -22.87
C ILE A 60 -13.77 -23.68 -21.80
N SER A 61 -15.07 -23.49 -21.59
CA SER A 61 -15.57 -22.46 -20.66
C SER A 61 -15.20 -22.75 -19.20
N TRP A 62 -15.32 -24.00 -18.76
CA TRP A 62 -14.89 -24.40 -17.42
C TRP A 62 -13.37 -24.35 -17.24
N SER A 63 -12.59 -24.78 -18.24
CA SER A 63 -11.13 -24.68 -18.19
C SER A 63 -10.67 -23.22 -18.08
N PHE A 64 -11.30 -22.33 -18.83
CA PHE A 64 -11.02 -20.89 -18.76
C PHE A 64 -11.38 -20.28 -17.40
N ALA A 65 -12.55 -20.64 -16.86
CA ALA A 65 -12.95 -20.20 -15.52
C ALA A 65 -11.93 -20.66 -14.46
N VAL A 66 -11.59 -21.96 -14.45
CA VAL A 66 -10.59 -22.52 -13.52
C VAL A 66 -9.25 -21.79 -13.64
N LEU A 67 -8.78 -21.56 -14.87
CA LEU A 67 -7.53 -20.85 -15.11
C LEU A 67 -7.54 -19.44 -14.52
N ILE A 68 -8.62 -18.67 -14.71
CA ILE A 68 -8.74 -17.33 -14.12
C ILE A 68 -8.67 -17.40 -12.59
N PHE A 69 -9.41 -18.32 -11.97
CA PHE A 69 -9.41 -18.46 -10.51
C PHE A 69 -8.03 -18.85 -9.95
N LEU A 70 -7.27 -19.68 -10.67
CA LEU A 70 -5.89 -20.00 -10.31
C LEU A 70 -4.95 -18.81 -10.45
N MET A 71 -5.18 -17.92 -11.42
CA MET A 71 -4.34 -16.74 -11.63
C MET A 71 -4.57 -15.63 -10.59
N ILE A 72 -5.79 -15.47 -10.06
CA ILE A 72 -6.11 -14.42 -9.07
C ILE A 72 -5.12 -14.41 -7.88
N PRO A 73 -4.89 -15.51 -7.13
CA PRO A 73 -3.96 -15.49 -6.00
C PRO A 73 -2.52 -15.20 -6.43
N VAL A 74 -2.11 -15.64 -7.63
CA VAL A 74 -0.78 -15.33 -8.18
C VAL A 74 -0.61 -13.83 -8.40
N PHE A 75 -1.60 -13.16 -9.00
CA PHE A 75 -1.55 -11.71 -9.21
C PHE A 75 -1.67 -10.92 -7.91
N LEU A 76 -2.48 -11.37 -6.95
CA LEU A 76 -2.68 -10.67 -5.68
C LEU A 76 -1.51 -10.85 -4.71
N PHE A 77 -1.12 -12.09 -4.44
CA PHE A 77 -0.11 -12.40 -3.41
C PHE A 77 1.29 -12.49 -4.02
N GLY A 78 1.42 -13.06 -5.21
CA GLY A 78 2.71 -13.22 -5.89
C GLY A 78 3.37 -11.88 -6.20
N ARG A 79 2.61 -10.91 -6.71
CA ARG A 79 3.11 -9.55 -6.98
C ARG A 79 3.63 -8.87 -5.71
N VAL A 80 2.87 -8.90 -4.62
CA VAL A 80 3.28 -8.31 -3.34
C VAL A 80 4.55 -8.99 -2.81
N PHE A 81 4.61 -10.31 -2.88
CA PHE A 81 5.79 -11.07 -2.46
C PHE A 81 7.04 -10.69 -3.27
N GLN A 82 6.91 -10.59 -4.61
CA GLN A 82 8.00 -10.21 -5.50
C GLN A 82 8.51 -8.80 -5.19
N ILE A 83 7.62 -7.81 -5.06
CA ILE A 83 7.99 -6.43 -4.74
C ILE A 83 8.72 -6.36 -3.39
N VAL A 84 8.18 -7.00 -2.35
CA VAL A 84 8.82 -7.01 -1.02
C VAL A 84 10.17 -7.73 -1.06
N LYS A 85 10.28 -8.82 -1.81
CA LYS A 85 11.55 -9.54 -1.98
C LYS A 85 12.59 -8.67 -2.68
N GLN A 86 12.20 -7.94 -3.73
CA GLN A 86 13.07 -7.02 -4.45
C GLN A 86 13.54 -5.87 -3.56
N ILE A 87 12.62 -5.17 -2.89
CA ILE A 87 12.97 -4.06 -1.99
C ILE A 87 13.86 -4.55 -0.84
N LYS A 88 13.59 -5.74 -0.28
CA LYS A 88 14.46 -6.35 0.73
C LYS A 88 15.88 -6.54 0.20
N LYS A 89 16.03 -7.01 -1.03
CA LYS A 89 17.33 -7.24 -1.67
C LYS A 89 18.06 -5.91 -1.93
N GLU A 90 17.33 -4.88 -2.38
CA GLU A 90 17.90 -3.56 -2.69
C GLU A 90 18.31 -2.79 -1.43
N ARG A 91 17.49 -2.82 -0.37
CA ARG A 91 17.78 -2.11 0.88
C ARG A 91 18.70 -2.89 1.82
N GLY A 92 18.66 -4.22 1.79
CA GLY A 92 19.43 -5.06 2.71
C GLY A 92 19.18 -4.68 4.17
N GLU A 93 20.26 -4.48 4.91
CA GLU A 93 20.28 -4.07 6.33
C GLU A 93 20.51 -2.56 6.52
N SER A 94 20.43 -1.76 5.45
CA SER A 94 20.69 -0.31 5.51
C SER A 94 19.73 0.40 6.48
N LEU A 95 20.29 1.34 7.24
CA LEU A 95 19.50 2.25 8.06
C LEU A 95 18.91 3.36 7.19
N GLU A 96 17.59 3.51 7.25
CA GLU A 96 16.88 4.64 6.63
C GLU A 96 16.55 5.68 7.71
N ILE A 97 16.99 6.91 7.47
CA ILE A 97 16.72 8.07 8.31
C ILE A 97 15.75 8.98 7.56
N LEU A 98 14.59 9.24 8.17
CA LEU A 98 13.61 10.18 7.68
C LEU A 98 13.49 11.35 8.66
N GLU A 99 13.70 12.56 8.17
CA GLU A 99 13.51 13.78 8.95
C GLU A 99 12.32 14.57 8.41
N PHE A 100 11.31 14.77 9.26
CA PHE A 100 10.12 15.53 8.96
C PHE A 100 10.19 16.88 9.64
N THR A 101 10.10 17.94 8.85
CA THR A 101 10.04 19.32 9.34
C THR A 101 8.85 20.03 8.69
N LYS A 102 8.50 21.21 9.19
CA LYS A 102 7.49 22.06 8.55
C LYS A 102 7.77 22.32 7.06
N ALA A 103 9.04 22.49 6.69
CA ALA A 103 9.43 22.88 5.34
C ALA A 103 9.53 21.70 4.37
N LYS A 104 10.08 20.57 4.83
CA LYS A 104 10.44 19.44 3.96
C LYS A 104 10.59 18.14 4.71
N ILE A 105 10.57 17.06 3.94
CA ILE A 105 10.84 15.69 4.35
C ILE A 105 12.16 15.28 3.72
N VAL A 106 13.13 14.91 4.54
CA VAL A 106 14.46 14.48 4.12
C VAL A 106 14.58 12.98 4.33
N ARG A 107 15.05 12.28 3.30
CA ARG A 107 15.29 10.84 3.31
C ARG A 107 16.75 10.55 3.02
N ILE A 108 17.37 9.80 3.92
CA ILE A 108 18.79 9.40 3.85
C ILE A 108 18.81 7.88 4.03
N ILE A 109 19.50 7.18 3.13
CA ILE A 109 19.68 5.73 3.21
C ILE A 109 21.17 5.47 3.36
N GLU A 110 21.54 4.76 4.42
CA GLU A 110 22.93 4.39 4.67
C GLU A 110 23.50 3.58 3.50
N GLY A 111 24.69 3.95 3.03
CA GLY A 111 25.32 3.33 1.86
C GLY A 111 24.87 3.89 0.50
N GLN A 112 23.94 4.85 0.47
CA GLN A 112 23.61 5.62 -0.73
C GLN A 112 24.00 7.08 -0.55
N GLU A 113 24.78 7.64 -1.48
CA GLU A 113 25.20 9.05 -1.42
C GLU A 113 24.02 10.04 -1.64
N ASN A 114 22.90 9.55 -2.17
CA ASN A 114 21.77 10.39 -2.55
C ASN A 114 20.86 10.70 -1.35
N LYS A 115 20.94 11.94 -0.89
CA LYS A 115 19.93 12.56 -0.02
C LYS A 115 18.73 12.97 -0.85
N VAL A 116 17.57 12.36 -0.59
CA VAL A 116 16.31 12.71 -1.26
C VAL A 116 15.57 13.73 -0.41
N VAL A 117 15.18 14.85 -1.01
CA VAL A 117 14.39 15.90 -0.37
C VAL A 117 13.03 15.96 -1.03
N LEU A 118 11.97 15.79 -0.25
CA LEU A 118 10.59 15.80 -0.70
C LEU A 118 9.84 16.94 0.00
N GLY A 119 8.99 17.64 -0.74
CA GLY A 119 8.00 18.55 -0.19
C GLY A 119 6.76 17.80 0.30
N TRP A 120 5.94 18.46 1.11
CA TRP A 120 4.67 17.87 1.57
C TRP A 120 3.67 17.72 0.41
N GLU A 121 3.78 18.58 -0.59
CA GLU A 121 3.03 18.57 -1.85
C GLU A 121 3.31 17.36 -2.73
N ASN A 122 4.44 16.67 -2.55
CA ASN A 122 4.74 15.44 -3.27
C ASN A 122 3.90 14.24 -2.80
N PHE A 123 3.12 14.39 -1.72
CA PHE A 123 2.33 13.29 -1.16
C PHE A 123 0.84 13.47 -1.43
N GLU A 124 0.23 12.47 -2.06
CA GLU A 124 -1.21 12.46 -2.35
C GLU A 124 -2.07 12.24 -1.09
N SER A 125 -1.62 11.33 -0.23
CA SER A 125 -2.40 10.87 0.93
C SER A 125 -1.54 10.18 1.98
N ALA A 126 -1.97 10.26 3.24
CA ALA A 126 -1.37 9.52 4.35
C ALA A 126 -2.43 8.77 5.17
N TYR A 127 -2.06 7.60 5.68
CA TYR A 127 -2.92 6.78 6.52
C TYR A 127 -2.19 6.36 7.78
N GLU A 128 -2.83 6.53 8.92
CA GLU A 128 -2.32 6.03 10.19
C GLU A 128 -2.94 4.67 10.52
N MET A 129 -2.08 3.66 10.62
CA MET A 129 -2.40 2.32 11.13
C MET A 129 -2.02 2.23 12.61
N LYS A 130 -2.32 1.11 13.27
CA LYS A 130 -2.01 0.92 14.70
C LYS A 130 -0.51 1.09 15.00
N ASP A 131 0.32 0.49 14.16
CA ASP A 131 1.77 0.30 14.34
C ASP A 131 2.63 1.13 13.38
N CYS A 132 2.03 1.76 12.37
CA CYS A 132 2.77 2.50 11.34
C CYS A 132 1.93 3.60 10.68
N PHE A 133 2.61 4.46 9.91
CA PHE A 133 2.02 5.40 8.95
C PHE A 133 2.38 4.98 7.53
N PHE A 134 1.42 5.11 6.63
CA PHE A 134 1.58 4.90 5.19
C PHE A 134 1.45 6.24 4.48
N PHE A 135 2.51 6.65 3.78
CA PHE A 135 2.52 7.85 2.95
C PHE A 135 2.55 7.45 1.48
N TYR A 136 1.68 8.03 0.67
CA TYR A 136 1.65 7.80 -0.77
C TYR A 136 2.22 9.01 -1.48
N ILE A 137 3.27 8.78 -2.27
CA ILE A 137 3.81 9.78 -3.20
C ILE A 137 2.96 9.74 -4.47
N ASP A 138 2.76 8.54 -5.02
CA ASP A 138 1.88 8.30 -6.16
C ASP A 138 1.20 6.92 -6.02
N LYS A 139 0.73 6.34 -7.14
CA LYS A 139 0.07 5.03 -7.17
C LYS A 139 1.02 3.87 -6.92
N GLU A 140 2.32 4.01 -7.13
CA GLU A 140 3.29 2.92 -7.07
C GLU A 140 4.32 3.11 -5.94
N HIS A 141 4.55 4.36 -5.54
CA HIS A 141 5.55 4.77 -4.56
C HIS A 141 4.93 5.28 -3.27
N GLY A 142 5.54 4.87 -2.16
CA GLY A 142 5.16 5.34 -0.83
C GLY A 142 6.24 5.10 0.22
N LEU A 143 6.02 5.68 1.39
CA LEU A 143 6.86 5.51 2.56
C LEU A 143 6.08 4.80 3.65
N VAL A 144 6.76 3.90 4.35
CA VAL A 144 6.24 3.14 5.48
C VAL A 144 7.03 3.55 6.71
N ILE A 145 6.36 4.15 7.68
CA ILE A 145 6.98 4.72 8.88
C ILE A 145 6.46 3.95 10.08
N VAL A 146 7.32 3.17 10.73
CA VAL A 146 6.94 2.43 11.94
C VAL A 146 6.94 3.40 13.12
N LYS A 147 5.90 3.36 13.95
CA LYS A 147 5.77 4.30 15.08
C LYS A 147 6.86 4.14 16.11
N ASP A 148 7.25 2.90 16.37
CA ASP A 148 8.30 2.55 17.33
C ASP A 148 9.70 3.00 16.86
N ASP A 149 9.85 3.31 15.57
CA ASP A 149 11.11 3.78 14.99
C ASP A 149 11.22 5.33 15.02
N ILE A 150 10.23 6.03 15.60
CA ILE A 150 10.27 7.48 15.81
C ILE A 150 11.18 7.78 17.01
N THR A 151 12.36 8.33 16.73
CA THR A 151 13.39 8.63 17.73
C THR A 151 13.30 10.06 18.29
N GLU A 152 12.77 11.02 17.53
CA GLU A 152 12.61 12.41 17.95
C GLU A 152 11.19 12.90 17.63
N GLY A 153 10.61 13.73 18.51
CA GLY A 153 9.32 14.40 18.31
C GLY A 153 8.07 13.57 18.67
N GLY A 154 8.13 12.24 18.57
CA GLY A 154 7.04 11.35 18.98
C GLY A 154 5.83 11.35 18.05
N VAL A 155 4.88 10.45 18.32
CA VAL A 155 3.72 10.18 17.44
C VAL A 155 2.77 11.38 17.35
N GLU A 156 2.50 12.08 18.46
CA GLU A 156 1.55 13.20 18.48
C GLU A 156 2.07 14.42 17.73
N LEU A 157 3.36 14.78 17.90
CA LEU A 157 3.96 15.85 17.11
C LEU A 157 3.97 15.48 15.62
N PHE A 158 4.20 14.20 15.31
CA PHE A 158 4.17 13.74 13.93
C PHE A 158 2.78 13.88 13.31
N ARG A 159 1.71 13.49 14.03
CA ARG A 159 0.33 13.74 13.61
C ARG A 159 0.05 15.23 13.41
N LYS A 160 0.53 16.09 14.31
CA LYS A 160 0.38 17.55 14.18
C LYS A 160 1.08 18.08 12.93
N LEU A 161 2.32 17.66 12.68
CA LEU A 161 3.08 18.03 11.48
C LEU A 161 2.36 17.61 10.20
N ILE A 162 1.81 16.40 10.16
CA ILE A 162 1.02 15.93 9.02
C ILE A 162 -0.20 16.83 8.84
N ASN A 163 -1.05 16.99 9.85
CA ASN A 163 -2.29 17.76 9.72
C ASN A 163 -2.08 19.22 9.30
N GLN A 164 -0.94 19.82 9.68
CA GLN A 164 -0.64 21.22 9.38
C GLN A 164 -0.04 21.43 7.99
N ASN A 165 0.77 20.49 7.50
CA ASN A 165 1.56 20.70 6.28
C ASN A 165 1.08 19.87 5.09
N PHE A 166 0.27 18.83 5.30
CA PHE A 166 -0.23 18.00 4.21
C PHE A 166 -1.16 18.79 3.26
N PRO A 167 -1.13 18.53 1.95
CA PRO A 167 -2.07 19.13 1.00
C PRO A 167 -3.52 18.94 1.42
N LYS A 168 -4.26 20.05 1.37
CA LYS A 168 -5.70 20.07 1.65
C LYS A 168 -6.48 19.65 0.41
N ASN A 169 -7.52 18.86 0.61
CA ASN A 169 -8.45 18.50 -0.45
C ASN A 169 -9.43 19.64 -0.75
N LYS A 170 -10.34 19.42 -1.73
CA LYS A 170 -11.42 20.36 -2.08
C LYS A 170 -12.33 20.76 -0.90
N LYS A 171 -12.33 20.00 0.20
CA LYS A 171 -13.07 20.28 1.44
C LYS A 171 -12.23 21.01 2.50
N GLY A 172 -11.01 21.44 2.16
CA GLY A 172 -10.09 22.13 3.07
C GLY A 172 -9.44 21.24 4.14
N GLN A 173 -9.63 19.92 4.07
CA GLN A 173 -9.09 18.97 5.05
C GLN A 173 -7.81 18.29 4.51
N PRO A 174 -6.81 18.01 5.36
CA PRO A 174 -5.63 17.25 4.93
C PRO A 174 -6.05 15.85 4.47
N ASN A 175 -5.38 15.32 3.44
CA ASN A 175 -5.56 13.94 2.98
C ASN A 175 -4.92 12.90 3.92
N PHE A 176 -5.13 13.07 5.22
CA PHE A 176 -4.65 12.20 6.29
C PHE A 176 -5.84 11.52 6.97
N ARG A 177 -5.78 10.19 7.16
CA ARG A 177 -6.84 9.42 7.81
C ARG A 177 -6.31 8.40 8.81
N LYS A 178 -6.92 8.35 10.00
CA LYS A 178 -6.69 7.30 11.00
C LYS A 178 -7.58 6.09 10.69
N MET A 179 -6.98 4.91 10.54
CA MET A 179 -7.66 3.70 10.08
C MET A 179 -8.00 2.71 11.21
N TYR A 180 -7.91 3.15 12.46
CA TYR A 180 -8.25 2.36 13.63
C TYR A 180 -8.91 3.24 14.70
N LYS A 181 -9.75 2.62 15.52
CA LYS A 181 -10.26 3.25 16.74
C LYS A 181 -9.24 3.03 17.85
N GLU A 182 -8.93 4.07 18.61
CA GLU A 182 -8.26 3.88 19.92
C GLU A 182 -9.23 3.12 20.82
N LYS A 183 -8.73 2.12 21.53
CA LYS A 183 -9.50 1.57 22.64
C LYS A 183 -9.56 2.70 23.67
N SER A 184 -10.76 3.19 24.00
CA SER A 184 -10.90 3.98 25.22
C SER A 184 -10.51 3.05 26.36
N HIS A 185 -9.48 3.43 27.11
CA HIS A 185 -9.29 2.89 28.44
C HIS A 185 -10.25 3.68 29.33
N ASP A 186 -11.50 3.24 29.36
CA ASP A 186 -12.43 3.54 30.46
C ASP A 186 -12.23 2.48 31.56
#